data_AF-A0A2E9QEH5-F1
#
_entry.id   AF-A0A2E9QEH5-F1
#
_cell.length_a   1.000
_cell.length_b   1.000
_cell.length_c   1.000
_cell.angle_alpha   90.00
_cell.angle_beta   90.00
_cell.angle_gamma   90.00
#
_symmetry.space_group_name_H-M   'P 1'
#
loop_
_entity.id
_entity.type
_entity.pdbx_description
1 polymer ?
#
loop_
_entity_poly.entity_id
_entity_poly.type
_entity_poly.pdbx_seq_one_letter_code
_entity_poly.pdbx_strand_id
1 'polypeptide(L)'
;MLPKILSPNPIRRLIPAFVLLTALTANCGGEPDGLTPREVTQHFLQAVAKNDESTARHFVTTKSKLLVAVGMKMISLAETGTEAKDKKKEIGELRKDLHALSATVQCDEIQEKAEMVECYLQEEPEARFPLRKTSDGWRVDLFTMIERTRERMPQNEPGPGEEPGLPEI
;
A
#
# COMPACT_ATOMS: atom_id res chain seq x y z
N MET A 1 64.05 21.75 -23.78
CA MET A 1 62.90 22.19 -24.59
C MET A 1 62.13 20.92 -25.01
N LEU A 2 60.87 20.78 -24.59
CA LEU A 2 59.95 19.72 -25.07
C LEU A 2 59.32 20.15 -26.40
N PRO A 3 59.03 19.20 -27.32
CA PRO A 3 57.63 18.79 -27.52
C PRO A 3 57.49 17.27 -27.76
N LYS A 4 56.59 16.57 -27.04
CA LYS A 4 55.17 16.26 -27.32
C LYS A 4 54.91 15.07 -28.26
N ILE A 5 54.43 13.98 -27.62
CA ILE A 5 53.24 13.15 -27.91
C ILE A 5 53.14 12.51 -29.30
N LEU A 6 53.13 11.16 -29.37
CA LEU A 6 51.96 10.36 -29.81
C LEU A 6 52.23 8.85 -29.68
N SER A 7 51.21 8.15 -29.20
CA SER A 7 51.07 6.69 -28.94
C SER A 7 51.37 5.81 -30.17
N PRO A 8 51.68 4.50 -29.98
CA PRO A 8 50.58 3.53 -30.05
C PRO A 8 50.69 2.35 -29.05
N ASN A 9 49.53 1.92 -28.57
CA ASN A 9 49.28 0.61 -27.94
C ASN A 9 49.85 -0.56 -28.77
N PRO A 10 50.09 -1.73 -28.15
CA PRO A 10 49.05 -2.75 -28.28
C PRO A 10 48.78 -3.56 -27.01
N ILE A 11 47.48 -3.76 -26.75
CA ILE A 11 46.86 -5.06 -26.51
C ILE A 11 47.49 -5.90 -25.37
N ARG A 12 46.90 -5.79 -24.18
CA ARG A 12 46.63 -6.98 -23.37
C ARG A 12 45.13 -7.07 -23.11
N ARG A 13 44.51 -7.93 -23.90
CA ARG A 13 43.14 -8.45 -23.73
C ARG A 13 42.97 -8.97 -22.32
N LEU A 14 41.89 -8.57 -21.66
CA LEU A 14 41.13 -9.38 -20.69
C LEU A 14 39.83 -8.61 -20.38
N ILE A 15 38.79 -8.93 -21.14
CA ILE A 15 37.39 -8.55 -20.86
C ILE A 15 36.57 -9.77 -21.27
N PRO A 16 35.37 -10.01 -20.73
CA PRO A 16 34.87 -9.89 -19.36
C PRO A 16 34.24 -11.23 -18.93
N ALA A 17 34.15 -11.52 -17.64
CA ALA A 17 33.22 -12.55 -17.20
C ALA A 17 33.09 -12.59 -15.68
N PHE A 18 31.83 -12.65 -15.27
CA PHE A 18 31.35 -13.27 -14.05
C PHE A 18 31.23 -12.40 -12.79
N VAL A 19 29.97 -12.00 -12.58
CA VAL A 19 29.29 -11.81 -11.29
C VAL A 19 29.70 -10.51 -10.60
N LEU A 20 29.17 -9.36 -11.02
CA LEU A 20 27.84 -8.91 -10.58
C LEU A 20 27.49 -9.57 -9.25
N LEU A 21 28.13 -9.11 -8.16
CA LEU A 21 27.81 -9.56 -6.82
C LEU A 21 26.35 -9.23 -6.62
N THR A 22 25.54 -10.27 -6.78
CA THR A 22 24.10 -10.23 -6.76
C THR A 22 23.71 -9.66 -5.41
N ALA A 23 22.98 -8.55 -5.47
CA ALA A 23 22.04 -8.12 -4.46
C ALA A 23 21.11 -9.31 -4.15
N LEU A 24 21.56 -10.18 -3.26
CA LEU A 24 20.76 -11.13 -2.53
C LEU A 24 20.65 -10.59 -1.10
N THR A 25 20.13 -9.36 -0.97
CA THR A 25 19.15 -9.17 0.09
C THR A 25 17.96 -9.98 -0.38
N ALA A 26 17.91 -11.21 0.10
CA ALA A 26 16.78 -12.08 -0.06
C ALA A 26 15.51 -11.26 0.13
N ASN A 27 14.61 -11.40 -0.83
CA ASN A 27 13.23 -10.95 -0.78
C ASN A 27 12.46 -11.77 0.28
N CYS A 28 13.00 -11.84 1.49
CA CYS A 28 12.28 -12.20 2.69
C CYS A 28 11.43 -10.98 2.99
N GLY A 29 10.12 -11.08 2.74
CA GLY A 29 9.17 -10.04 3.07
C GLY A 29 9.45 -9.56 4.47
N GLY A 30 9.99 -8.33 4.58
CA GLY A 30 10.42 -7.77 5.85
C GLY A 30 9.24 -7.87 6.80
N GLU A 31 9.39 -8.74 7.79
CA GLU A 31 8.44 -8.84 8.88
C GLU A 31 8.26 -7.42 9.42
N PRO A 32 7.03 -6.93 9.64
CA PRO A 32 6.82 -5.66 10.31
C PRO A 32 7.17 -5.72 11.81
N ASP A 33 8.12 -6.58 12.17
CA ASP A 33 8.70 -6.67 13.50
C ASP A 33 9.56 -5.42 13.75
N GLY A 34 9.43 -4.86 14.95
CA GLY A 34 10.11 -3.62 15.35
C GLY A 34 9.63 -2.32 14.68
N LEU A 35 8.70 -2.36 13.71
CA LEU A 35 8.16 -1.14 13.09
C LEU A 35 7.14 -0.44 13.99
N THR A 36 7.22 0.89 14.03
CA THR A 36 6.23 1.74 14.69
C THR A 36 4.90 1.74 13.91
N PRO A 37 3.76 2.07 14.56
CA PRO A 37 2.48 2.19 13.86
C PRO A 37 2.51 3.14 12.66
N ARG A 38 3.30 4.21 12.77
CA ARG A 38 3.54 5.15 11.68
C ARG A 38 4.19 4.44 10.50
N GLU A 39 5.35 3.82 10.71
CA GLU A 39 6.09 3.13 9.64
C GLU A 39 5.27 2.02 8.97
N VAL A 40 4.50 1.26 9.75
CA VAL A 40 3.58 0.23 9.21
C VAL A 40 2.58 0.85 8.24
N THR A 41 1.92 1.94 8.63
CA THR A 41 0.95 2.64 7.77
C THR A 41 1.63 3.25 6.54
N GLN A 42 2.81 3.86 6.71
CA GLN A 42 3.56 4.45 5.61
C GLN A 42 3.96 3.39 4.56
N HIS A 43 4.55 2.27 5.00
CA HIS A 43 4.98 1.20 4.12
C HIS A 43 3.78 0.52 3.44
N PHE A 44 2.66 0.37 4.15
CA PHE A 44 1.41 -0.12 3.56
C PHE A 44 0.94 0.78 2.40
N LEU A 45 0.82 2.09 2.64
CA LEU A 45 0.38 3.05 1.61
C LEU A 45 1.33 3.08 0.41
N GLN A 46 2.65 3.01 0.65
CA GLN A 46 3.64 2.94 -0.42
C GLN A 46 3.55 1.64 -1.24
N ALA A 47 3.28 0.51 -0.60
CA ALA A 47 3.10 -0.76 -1.29
C ALA A 47 1.86 -0.73 -2.20
N VAL A 48 0.75 -0.18 -1.70
CA VAL A 48 -0.47 0.04 -2.51
C VAL A 48 -0.19 0.99 -3.67
N ALA A 49 0.48 2.12 -3.43
CA ALA A 49 0.85 3.08 -4.46
C ALA A 49 1.73 2.47 -5.57
N LYS A 50 2.58 1.49 -5.23
CA LYS A 50 3.45 0.77 -6.17
C LYS A 50 2.78 -0.42 -6.85
N ASN A 51 1.49 -0.67 -6.57
CA ASN A 51 0.77 -1.87 -7.01
C ASN A 51 1.43 -3.19 -6.54
N ASP A 52 2.10 -3.18 -5.40
CA ASP A 52 2.78 -4.35 -4.83
C ASP A 52 1.87 -5.06 -3.81
N GLU A 53 1.01 -5.95 -4.31
CA GLU A 53 0.06 -6.71 -3.48
C GLU A 53 0.78 -7.56 -2.43
N SER A 54 1.88 -8.21 -2.81
CA SER A 54 2.63 -9.08 -1.93
C SER A 54 3.08 -8.28 -0.70
N THR A 55 3.76 -7.17 -0.91
CA THR A 55 4.25 -6.31 0.18
C THR A 55 3.09 -5.69 0.97
N ALA A 56 2.04 -5.20 0.31
CA ALA A 56 0.88 -4.62 0.99
C ALA A 56 0.21 -5.63 1.95
N ARG A 57 0.14 -6.91 1.57
CA ARG A 57 -0.43 -7.99 2.40
C ARG A 57 0.41 -8.32 3.64
N HIS A 58 1.67 -7.90 3.72
CA HIS A 58 2.50 -8.11 4.90
C HIS A 58 2.19 -7.11 6.03
N PHE A 59 1.67 -5.92 5.69
CA PHE A 59 1.39 -4.86 6.66
C PHE A 59 -0.03 -4.88 7.26
N VAL A 60 -0.89 -5.77 6.78
CA VAL A 60 -2.29 -5.87 7.23
C VAL A 60 -2.51 -7.11 8.10
N THR A 61 -3.57 -7.10 8.91
CA THR A 61 -3.95 -8.29 9.68
C THR A 61 -4.25 -9.48 8.77
N THR A 62 -4.14 -10.71 9.29
CA THR A 62 -4.47 -11.93 8.53
C THR A 62 -5.86 -11.88 7.91
N LYS A 63 -6.85 -11.34 8.64
CA LYS A 63 -8.23 -11.18 8.13
C LYS A 63 -8.25 -10.22 6.94
N SER A 64 -7.56 -9.09 7.05
CA SER A 64 -7.54 -8.03 6.03
C SER A 64 -6.76 -8.37 4.75
N LYS A 65 -5.97 -9.46 4.71
CA LYS A 65 -5.20 -9.86 3.51
C LYS A 65 -6.07 -10.05 2.26
N LEU A 66 -7.28 -10.59 2.42
CA LEU A 66 -8.21 -10.79 1.30
C LEU A 66 -8.71 -9.44 0.75
N LEU A 67 -8.97 -8.46 1.63
CA LEU A 67 -9.41 -7.12 1.23
C LEU A 67 -8.35 -6.42 0.39
N VAL A 68 -7.07 -6.55 0.75
CA VAL A 68 -5.95 -6.04 -0.05
C VAL A 68 -5.93 -6.70 -1.43
N ALA A 69 -5.99 -8.03 -1.50
CA ALA A 69 -5.97 -8.75 -2.77
C ALA A 69 -7.12 -8.32 -3.70
N VAL A 70 -8.34 -8.21 -3.16
CA VAL A 70 -9.51 -7.74 -3.93
C VAL A 70 -9.34 -6.28 -4.37
N GLY A 71 -8.94 -5.38 -3.47
CA GLY A 71 -8.76 -3.96 -3.78
C GLY A 71 -7.71 -3.72 -4.87
N MET A 72 -6.56 -4.38 -4.75
CA MET A 72 -5.48 -4.29 -5.74
C MET A 72 -5.90 -4.87 -7.10
N LYS A 73 -6.67 -5.96 -7.10
CA LYS A 73 -7.22 -6.54 -8.33
C LYS A 73 -8.19 -5.58 -9.03
N MET A 74 -9.05 -4.91 -8.27
CA MET A 74 -10.00 -3.91 -8.80
C MET A 74 -9.27 -2.72 -9.42
N ILE A 75 -8.23 -2.20 -8.74
CA ILE A 75 -7.38 -1.13 -9.28
C ILE A 75 -6.74 -1.60 -10.60
N SER A 76 -6.15 -2.79 -10.64
CA SER A 76 -5.53 -3.34 -11.84
C SER A 76 -6.53 -3.52 -12.99
N LEU A 77 -7.74 -4.01 -12.72
CA LEU A 77 -8.79 -4.14 -13.73
C LEU A 77 -9.20 -2.77 -14.31
N ALA A 78 -9.32 -1.75 -13.45
CA ALA A 78 -9.65 -0.39 -13.89
C ALA A 78 -8.56 0.21 -14.80
N GLU A 79 -7.29 -0.18 -14.62
CA GLU A 79 -6.19 0.23 -15.52
C GLU A 79 -6.17 -0.48 -16.87
N THR A 80 -6.71 -1.70 -16.94
CA THR A 80 -6.68 -2.55 -18.15
C THR A 80 -8.01 -2.63 -18.89
N GLY A 81 -9.07 -2.05 -18.35
CA GLY A 81 -10.42 -2.11 -18.92
C GLY A 81 -10.56 -1.36 -20.24
N THR A 82 -11.67 -1.58 -20.94
CA THR A 82 -11.99 -0.92 -22.23
C THR A 82 -12.12 0.61 -22.11
N GLU A 83 -12.38 1.14 -20.92
CA GLU A 83 -12.39 2.58 -20.58
C GLU A 83 -11.04 3.08 -20.01
N ALA A 84 -9.95 2.31 -20.16
CA ALA A 84 -8.69 2.55 -19.45
C ALA A 84 -7.99 3.87 -19.75
N LYS A 85 -8.27 4.57 -20.86
CA LYS A 85 -7.50 5.78 -21.20
C LYS A 85 -7.67 6.89 -20.16
N ASP A 86 -8.90 7.14 -19.71
CA ASP A 86 -9.20 8.17 -18.73
C ASP A 86 -8.88 7.67 -17.32
N LYS A 87 -9.25 6.41 -17.01
CA LYS A 87 -9.00 5.77 -15.71
C LYS A 87 -7.52 5.58 -15.39
N LYS A 88 -6.67 5.34 -16.38
CA LYS A 88 -5.22 5.19 -16.17
C LYS A 88 -4.56 6.48 -15.70
N LYS A 89 -5.05 7.64 -16.15
CA LYS A 89 -4.56 8.93 -15.67
C LYS A 89 -4.99 9.14 -14.21
N GLU A 90 -6.26 8.94 -13.90
CA GLU A 90 -6.81 9.07 -12.54
C GLU A 90 -6.15 8.11 -11.54
N ILE A 91 -5.95 6.84 -11.91
CA ILE A 91 -5.25 5.85 -11.07
C ILE A 91 -3.77 6.22 -10.91
N GLY A 92 -3.15 6.80 -11.94
CA GLY A 92 -1.79 7.33 -11.86
C GLY A 92 -1.67 8.52 -10.91
N GLU A 93 -2.66 9.41 -10.88
CA GLU A 93 -2.76 10.52 -9.92
C GLU A 93 -3.00 9.98 -8.51
N LEU A 94 -3.98 9.09 -8.32
CA LEU A 94 -4.24 8.40 -7.05
C LEU A 94 -2.98 7.75 -6.45
N ARG A 95 -2.16 7.07 -7.27
CA ARG A 95 -0.91 6.45 -6.78
C ARG A 95 0.13 7.48 -6.37
N LYS A 96 0.23 8.59 -7.08
CA LYS A 96 1.15 9.70 -6.70
C LYS A 96 0.68 10.33 -5.40
N ASP A 97 -0.63 10.54 -5.26
CA ASP A 97 -1.24 11.11 -4.07
C ASP A 97 -1.02 10.17 -2.88
N LEU A 98 -1.32 8.87 -3.01
CA LEU A 98 -1.05 7.87 -1.96
C LEU A 98 0.43 7.81 -1.56
N HIS A 99 1.35 7.91 -2.52
CA HIS A 99 2.78 7.95 -2.24
C HIS A 99 3.16 9.22 -1.45
N ALA A 100 2.64 10.38 -1.86
CA ALA A 100 2.88 11.65 -1.17
C ALA A 100 2.25 11.69 0.23
N LEU A 101 1.00 11.24 0.35
CA LEU A 101 0.25 11.14 1.60
C LEU A 101 0.90 10.18 2.60
N SER A 102 1.63 9.15 2.14
CA SER A 102 2.41 8.30 3.05
C SER A 102 3.42 9.11 3.90
N ALA A 103 3.96 10.22 3.39
CA ALA A 103 4.88 11.06 4.16
C ALA A 103 4.16 11.84 5.29
N THR A 104 2.85 12.06 5.17
CA THR A 104 2.04 12.89 6.08
C THR A 104 1.31 12.09 7.15
N VAL A 105 1.55 10.77 7.22
CA VAL A 105 0.97 9.90 8.25
C VAL A 105 1.37 10.37 9.65
N GLN A 106 0.35 10.54 10.50
CA GLN A 106 0.44 10.75 11.93
C GLN A 106 -0.31 9.64 12.65
N CYS A 107 0.02 9.39 13.92
CA CYS A 107 -0.68 8.41 14.73
C CYS A 107 -0.98 8.97 16.11
N ASP A 108 -2.07 8.48 16.71
CA ASP A 108 -2.42 8.79 18.08
C ASP A 108 -1.32 8.29 19.03
N GLU A 109 -1.26 8.89 20.23
CA GLU A 109 -0.25 8.54 21.23
C GLU A 109 -0.36 7.07 21.65
N ILE A 110 0.77 6.36 21.63
CA ILE A 110 0.81 4.93 21.94
C ILE A 110 0.84 4.76 23.46
N GLN A 111 -0.28 4.34 24.04
CA GLN A 111 -0.31 3.92 25.44
C GLN A 111 0.38 2.56 25.61
N GLU A 112 1.07 2.35 26.73
CA GLU A 112 1.91 1.15 26.96
C GLU A 112 1.16 -0.18 26.82
N LYS A 113 -0.15 -0.17 27.12
CA LYS A 113 -1.05 -1.34 27.05
C LYS A 113 -2.02 -1.29 25.86
N ALA A 114 -1.81 -0.38 24.91
CA ALA A 114 -2.69 -0.26 23.76
C ALA A 114 -2.62 -1.52 22.88
N GLU A 115 -3.78 -2.14 22.65
CA GLU A 115 -3.94 -3.21 21.65
C GLU A 115 -4.30 -2.66 20.26
N MET A 116 -4.71 -1.39 20.22
CA MET A 116 -5.09 -0.67 19.01
C MET A 116 -4.57 0.76 19.05
N VAL A 117 -4.09 1.25 17.91
CA VAL A 117 -3.68 2.64 17.66
C VAL A 117 -4.29 3.07 16.34
N GLU A 118 -4.61 4.36 16.20
CA GLU A 118 -5.08 4.90 14.93
C GLU A 118 -4.01 5.78 14.31
N CYS A 119 -3.79 5.60 13.02
CA CYS A 119 -3.05 6.53 12.20
C CYS A 119 -4.01 7.26 11.25
N TYR A 120 -3.60 8.42 10.77
CA TYR A 120 -4.37 9.25 9.85
C TYR A 120 -3.43 10.06 8.97
N LEU A 121 -3.96 10.56 7.86
CA LEU A 121 -3.25 11.49 6.99
C LEU A 121 -3.46 12.90 7.52
N GLN A 122 -2.41 13.72 7.60
CA GLN A 122 -2.53 15.08 8.13
C GLN A 122 -3.58 15.93 7.38
N GLU A 123 -3.72 15.70 6.08
CA GLU A 123 -4.66 16.40 5.19
C GLU A 123 -6.07 15.80 5.22
N GLU A 124 -6.21 14.53 5.65
CA GLU A 124 -7.48 13.81 5.77
C GLU A 124 -7.57 13.11 7.15
N PRO A 125 -7.71 13.88 8.25
CA PRO A 125 -7.73 13.32 9.61
C PRO A 125 -8.93 12.39 9.88
N GLU A 126 -9.95 12.44 9.05
CA GLU A 126 -11.11 11.55 9.07
C GLU A 126 -10.81 10.15 8.51
N ALA A 127 -9.82 10.03 7.63
CA ALA A 127 -9.36 8.76 7.07
C ALA A 127 -8.47 8.04 8.09
N ARG A 128 -9.12 7.42 9.08
CA ARG A 128 -8.46 6.68 10.17
C ARG A 128 -8.08 5.27 9.72
N PHE A 129 -6.81 4.95 9.87
CA PHE A 129 -6.21 3.64 9.69
C PHE A 129 -6.03 3.01 11.07
N PRO A 130 -6.95 2.15 11.54
CA PRO A 130 -6.73 1.42 12.78
C PRO A 130 -5.64 0.38 12.57
N LEU A 131 -4.72 0.29 13.53
CA LEU A 131 -3.68 -0.73 13.63
C LEU A 131 -3.91 -1.56 14.88
N ARG A 132 -3.82 -2.87 14.74
CA ARG A 132 -3.91 -3.83 15.83
C ARG A 132 -2.53 -4.35 16.17
N LYS A 133 -2.23 -4.47 17.46
CA LYS A 133 -1.03 -5.14 17.93
C LYS A 133 -1.20 -6.65 17.76
N THR A 134 -0.23 -7.26 17.11
CA THR A 134 -0.14 -8.71 16.87
C THR A 134 1.14 -9.25 17.50
N SER A 135 1.32 -10.57 17.56
CA SER A 135 2.52 -11.20 18.14
C SER A 135 3.81 -10.79 17.43
N ASP A 136 3.71 -10.41 16.16
CA ASP A 136 4.77 -10.05 15.24
C ASP A 136 4.79 -8.54 14.89
N GLY A 137 4.22 -7.71 15.76
CA GLY A 137 4.25 -6.24 15.65
C GLY A 137 2.90 -5.61 15.34
N TRP A 138 2.88 -4.41 14.77
CA TRP A 138 1.65 -3.69 14.41
C TRP A 138 1.17 -4.06 13.01
N ARG A 139 -0.15 -4.12 12.81
CA ARG A 139 -0.78 -4.44 11.50
C ARG A 139 -2.00 -3.59 11.27
N VAL A 140 -2.20 -3.09 10.05
CA VAL A 140 -3.42 -2.35 9.66
C VAL A 140 -4.62 -3.29 9.65
N ASP A 141 -5.70 -2.88 10.33
CA ASP A 141 -6.96 -3.63 10.45
C ASP A 141 -8.05 -3.02 9.55
N LEU A 142 -8.03 -3.41 8.28
CA LEU A 142 -9.00 -2.91 7.29
C LEU A 142 -10.45 -3.30 7.60
N PHE A 143 -10.69 -4.33 8.42
CA PHE A 143 -12.06 -4.69 8.81
C PHE A 143 -12.62 -3.67 9.79
N THR A 144 -11.84 -3.31 10.82
CA THR A 144 -12.23 -2.25 11.76
C THR A 144 -12.43 -0.91 11.05
N MET A 145 -11.63 -0.62 10.01
CA MET A 145 -11.86 0.57 9.16
C MET A 145 -13.26 0.55 8.52
N ILE A 146 -13.64 -0.56 7.88
CA ILE A 146 -14.94 -0.71 7.22
C ILE A 146 -16.12 -0.66 8.22
N GLU A 147 -15.99 -1.33 9.36
CA GLU A 147 -17.01 -1.35 10.42
C GLU A 147 -17.31 0.07 10.90
N ARG A 148 -16.27 0.86 11.18
CA ARG A 148 -16.42 2.25 11.62
C ARG A 148 -16.99 3.16 10.54
N THR A 149 -16.65 2.94 9.28
CA THR A 149 -17.27 3.69 8.17
C THR A 149 -18.78 3.40 8.10
N ARG A 150 -19.21 2.17 8.35
CA ARG A 150 -20.64 1.81 8.39
C ARG A 150 -21.38 2.47 9.54
N GLU A 151 -20.77 2.52 10.73
CA GLU A 151 -21.36 3.18 11.90
C GLU A 151 -21.51 4.70 11.71
N ARG A 152 -20.63 5.31 10.90
CA ARG A 152 -20.66 6.75 10.58
C ARG A 152 -21.60 7.12 9.43
N MET A 153 -22.10 6.14 8.66
CA MET A 153 -23.13 6.40 7.66
C MET A 153 -24.49 6.45 8.36
N PRO A 154 -25.32 7.48 8.12
CA PRO A 154 -26.69 7.46 8.60
C PRO A 154 -27.35 6.21 8.03
N GLN A 155 -27.83 5.32 8.90
CA GLN A 155 -28.64 4.20 8.49
C GLN A 155 -29.89 4.76 7.84
N ASN A 156 -29.94 4.75 6.51
CA ASN A 156 -31.21 4.76 5.81
C ASN A 156 -31.88 3.44 6.16
N GLU A 157 -32.56 3.38 7.30
CA GLU A 157 -33.52 2.31 7.58
C GLU A 157 -34.48 2.26 6.38
N PRO A 158 -34.67 1.10 5.73
CA PRO A 158 -35.77 0.97 4.80
C PRO A 158 -37.04 1.15 5.63
N GLY A 159 -37.75 2.25 5.36
CA GLY A 159 -39.04 2.50 5.99
C GLY A 159 -39.96 1.29 5.79
N PRO A 160 -40.82 0.97 6.76
CA PRO A 160 -41.70 -0.18 6.64
C PRO A 160 -42.75 0.10 5.56
N GLY A 161 -42.67 -0.65 4.46
CA GLY A 161 -43.79 -0.84 3.54
C GLY A 161 -43.62 -0.31 2.12
N GLU A 162 -42.90 -1.06 1.29
CA GLU A 162 -43.35 -1.29 -0.09
C GLU A 162 -43.44 -2.81 -0.26
N GLU A 163 -44.64 -3.36 -0.10
CA GLU A 163 -44.93 -4.69 -0.62
C GLU A 163 -44.72 -4.66 -2.13
N PRO A 164 -43.87 -5.54 -2.71
CA PRO A 164 -43.81 -5.70 -4.14
C PRO A 164 -45.15 -6.28 -4.60
N GLY A 165 -45.94 -5.50 -5.32
CA GLY A 165 -47.12 -5.99 -6.01
C GLY A 165 -46.72 -7.19 -6.88
N LEU A 166 -47.20 -8.38 -6.52
CA LEU A 166 -47.12 -9.56 -7.37
C LEU A 166 -47.83 -9.26 -8.69
N PRO A 167 -47.20 -9.51 -9.86
CA PRO A 167 -47.95 -9.47 -11.10
C PRO A 167 -48.97 -10.63 -11.10
N GLU A 168 -50.25 -10.31 -11.25
CA GLU A 168 -51.29 -11.30 -11.53
C GLU A 168 -50.93 -12.04 -12.83
N ILE A 169 -51.05 -13.38 -12.79
CA ILE A 169 -50.87 -14.29 -13.92
C ILE A 169 -52.25 -14.60 -14.51
#